data_AF-A0A2W4TPZ5-F1
#
_entry.id   AF-A0A2W4TPZ5-F1
#
_cell.length_a   1.000
_cell.length_b   1.000
_cell.length_c   1.000
_cell.angle_alpha   90.00
_cell.angle_beta   90.00
_cell.angle_gamma   90.00
#
_symmetry.space_group_name_H-M   'P 1'
#
loop_
_entity.id
_entity.type
_entity.pdbx_description
1 polymer ?
#
loop_
_entity_poly.entity_id
_entity_poly.type
_entity_poly.pdbx_seq_one_letter_code
_entity_poly.pdbx_strand_id
1 'polypeptide(L)' 'MTNKVPFSDEQINCFVDLLNNDLPDPRDNRGKLHSLALVIVGFVLATLMGREKLSSIHRFIVNRAGWLAGLTKTKTAK' A
#
# COMPACT_ATOMS: atom_id res chain seq x y z
N MET A 1 -4.61 -28.81 0.00
CA MET A 1 -3.46 -27.98 0.42
C MET A 1 -3.85 -27.30 1.72
N THR A 2 -3.15 -27.58 2.82
CA THR A 2 -3.39 -26.86 4.08
C THR A 2 -3.01 -25.40 3.86
N ASN A 3 -4.00 -24.50 3.85
CA ASN A 3 -3.81 -23.05 3.87
C ASN A 3 -3.17 -22.65 5.20
N LYS A 4 -1.89 -22.94 5.40
CA LYS A 4 -1.12 -22.28 6.45
C LYS A 4 -0.89 -20.85 5.96
N VAL A 5 -1.39 -19.89 6.73
CA VAL A 5 -1.04 -18.49 6.51
C VAL A 5 0.49 -18.40 6.59
N PRO A 6 1.17 -17.93 5.53
CA PRO A 6 2.63 -18.05 5.43
C PRO A 6 3.39 -17.16 6.41
N PHE A 7 2.72 -16.17 7.01
CA PHE A 7 3.30 -15.19 7.92
C PHE A 7 2.41 -14.99 9.14
N SER A 8 3.02 -14.74 10.29
CA SER A 8 2.33 -14.33 11.52
C SER A 8 1.91 -12.86 11.47
N ASP A 9 0.92 -12.49 12.29
CA ASP A 9 0.47 -11.10 12.40
C ASP A 9 1.60 -10.18 12.90
N GLU A 10 2.48 -10.66 13.78
CA GLU A 10 3.65 -9.91 14.24
C GLU A 10 4.61 -9.59 13.08
N GLN A 11 4.88 -10.56 12.20
CA GLN A 11 5.74 -10.36 11.04
C GLN A 11 5.12 -9.36 10.05
N ILE A 12 3.81 -9.46 9.82
CA ILE A 12 3.08 -8.52 8.95
C ILE A 12 3.16 -7.10 9.53
N ASN A 13 2.93 -6.96 10.83
CA ASN A 13 2.99 -5.67 11.52
C ASN A 13 4.39 -5.05 11.45
N CYS A 14 5.43 -5.84 11.73
CA CYS A 14 6.82 -5.39 11.64
C CYS A 14 7.18 -4.92 10.22
N PHE A 15 6.73 -5.65 9.20
CA PHE A 15 6.96 -5.27 7.80
C PHE A 15 6.25 -3.97 7.43
N VAL A 16 4.98 -3.80 7.84
CA VAL A 16 4.23 -2.55 7.61
C VAL A 16 4.89 -1.37 8.33
N ASP A 17 5.39 -1.59 9.54
CA ASP A 17 6.07 -0.54 10.31
C ASP A 17 7.39 -0.13 9.63
N LEU A 18 8.17 -1.08 9.11
CA LEU A 18 9.39 -0.81 8.34
C LEU A 18 9.07 -0.01 7.06
N LEU A 19 8.02 -0.38 6.33
CA LEU A 19 7.59 0.35 5.13
C LEU A 19 7.19 1.81 5.42
N ASN A 20 6.62 2.07 6.59
CA ASN A 20 6.17 3.41 6.95
C ASN A 20 7.28 4.31 7.49
N ASN A 21 8.25 3.74 8.22
CA ASN A 21 9.25 4.53 8.95
C ASN A 21 10.62 4.55 8.27
N ASP A 22 11.01 3.46 7.61
CA ASP A 22 12.38 3.28 7.10
C ASP A 22 12.48 3.40 5.59
N LEU A 23 11.35 3.42 4.86
CA LEU A 23 11.35 3.58 3.42
C LEU A 23 11.64 5.04 3.04
N PRO A 24 12.79 5.35 2.41
CA PRO A 24 13.11 6.72 2.03
C PRO A 24 12.12 7.22 0.98
N ASP A 25 11.53 8.39 1.25
CA ASP A 25 10.58 9.04 0.35
C ASP A 25 11.20 10.30 -0.28
N PRO A 26 11.81 10.19 -1.48
CA PRO A 26 12.43 11.31 -2.17
C PRO A 26 11.42 12.23 -2.88
N ARG A 27 10.11 11.95 -2.79
CA ARG A 27 9.09 12.75 -3.46
C ARG A 27 9.06 14.17 -2.88
N ASP A 28 8.81 15.14 -3.74
CA ASP A 28 8.55 16.52 -3.32
C ASP A 28 7.37 16.57 -2.34
N ASN A 29 7.40 17.51 -1.39
CA ASN A 29 6.36 17.70 -0.37
C ASN A 29 4.97 17.96 -0.98
N ARG A 30 4.90 18.48 -2.21
CA ARG A 30 3.65 18.60 -2.98
C ARG A 30 3.00 17.25 -3.31
N GLY A 31 3.78 16.17 -3.38
CA GLY A 31 3.35 14.81 -3.68
C GLY A 31 3.06 13.95 -2.44
N LYS A 32 3.22 14.48 -1.22
CA LYS A 32 3.07 13.75 0.05
C LYS A 32 1.63 13.69 0.58
N LEU A 33 0.65 13.77 -0.32
CA LEU A 33 -0.76 13.60 0.04
C LEU A 33 -1.02 12.19 0.61
N HIS A 34 -0.33 11.18 0.08
CA HIS A 34 -0.44 9.79 0.53
C HIS A 34 0.93 9.24 0.94
N SER A 35 0.95 8.41 1.99
CA SER A 35 2.13 7.64 2.38
C SER A 35 2.69 6.86 1.20
N LEU A 36 4.01 6.81 1.06
CA LEU A 36 4.68 6.04 0.01
C LEU A 36 4.33 4.55 0.11
N ALA A 37 4.22 4.02 1.33
CA ALA A 37 3.81 2.64 1.59
C ALA A 37 2.42 2.34 0.98
N LEU A 38 1.44 3.24 1.16
CA LEU A 38 0.10 3.09 0.58
C LEU A 38 0.16 3.04 -0.94
N VAL A 39 0.93 3.94 -1.57
CA VAL A 39 1.06 4.02 -3.03
C VAL A 39 1.69 2.74 -3.59
N ILE A 40 2.77 2.26 -2.98
CA ILE A 40 3.47 1.04 -3.42
C ILE A 40 2.57 -0.18 -3.26
N VAL A 41 1.94 -0.36 -2.10
CA VAL A 41 1.04 -1.50 -1.85
C VAL A 41 -0.15 -1.46 -2.81
N GLY A 42 -0.75 -0.28 -3.01
CA GLY A 42 -1.83 -0.10 -3.96
C GLY A 42 -1.43 -0.43 -5.40
N PHE A 43 -0.23 -0.03 -5.82
CA PHE A 43 0.32 -0.34 -7.14
C PHE A 43 0.54 -1.84 -7.31
N VAL A 44 1.23 -2.49 -6.36
CA VAL A 44 1.53 -3.93 -6.40
C VAL A 44 0.23 -4.77 -6.42
N LEU A 45 -0.75 -4.43 -5.58
CA LEU A 45 -2.03 -5.16 -5.59
C LEU A 45 -2.80 -4.93 -6.89
N ALA A 46 -2.78 -3.72 -7.45
CA ALA A 46 -3.42 -3.45 -8.73
C ALA A 46 -2.78 -4.29 -9.85
N THR A 47 -1.45 -4.37 -9.91
CA THR A 47 -0.75 -5.15 -10.95
C THR A 47 -0.98 -6.64 -10.80
N LEU A 48 -0.98 -7.17 -9.58
CA LEU A 48 -1.33 -8.57 -9.31
C LEU A 48 -2.76 -8.93 -9.72
N MET A 49 -3.67 -7.94 -9.67
CA MET A 49 -5.05 -8.07 -10.16
C MET A 49 -5.18 -7.87 -11.68
N GLY A 50 -4.07 -7.82 -12.42
CA GLY A 50 -4.03 -7.67 -13.87
C GLY A 50 -4.29 -6.25 -14.37
N ARG A 51 -4.10 -5.23 -13.53
CA ARG A 51 -4.20 -3.82 -13.98
C ARG A 51 -2.88 -3.39 -14.60
N GLU A 52 -2.91 -3.04 -15.88
CA GLU A 52 -1.71 -2.64 -16.64
C GLU A 52 -1.65 -1.14 -16.91
N LYS A 53 -2.81 -0.50 -17.16
CA LYS A 53 -2.87 0.93 -17.48
C LYS A 53 -2.77 1.77 -16.21
N LEU A 54 -1.96 2.83 -16.25
CA LEU A 54 -1.79 3.77 -15.14
C LEU A 54 -3.13 4.33 -14.63
N SER A 55 -4.03 4.70 -15.54
CA SER A 55 -5.38 5.20 -15.18
C SER A 55 -6.22 4.14 -14.46
N SER A 56 -6.07 2.86 -14.82
CA SER A 56 -6.77 1.76 -14.17
C SER A 56 -6.18 1.44 -12.80
N ILE A 57 -4.85 1.53 -12.66
CA ILE A 57 -4.16 1.37 -11.38
C ILE A 57 -4.54 2.50 -10.43
N HIS A 58 -4.50 3.75 -10.91
CA HIS A 58 -4.93 4.91 -10.15
C HIS A 58 -6.38 4.76 -9.67
N ARG A 59 -7.30 4.38 -10.56
CA ARG A 59 -8.71 4.12 -10.19
C ARG A 59 -8.84 3.01 -9.14
N PHE A 60 -8.04 1.94 -9.24
CA PHE A 60 -8.01 0.88 -8.23
C PHE A 60 -7.61 1.43 -6.85
N ILE A 61 -6.55 2.24 -6.80
CA ILE A 61 -6.04 2.83 -5.57
C ILE A 61 -7.08 3.76 -4.95
N VAL A 62 -7.66 4.68 -5.74
CA VAL A 62 -8.67 5.65 -5.27
C VAL A 62 -9.91 4.93 -4.73
N ASN A 63 -10.45 3.96 -5.49
CA ASN A 63 -11.66 3.24 -5.10
C ASN A 63 -11.47 2.37 -3.85
N ARG A 64 -10.22 2.05 -3.48
CA ARG A 64 -9.88 1.21 -2.33
C ARG A 64 -9.02 1.93 -1.29
N ALA A 65 -8.96 3.26 -1.34
CA ALA A 65 -8.03 4.04 -0.52
C ALA A 65 -8.18 3.77 0.98
N GLY A 66 -9.42 3.69 1.50
CA GLY A 66 -9.67 3.38 2.91
C GLY A 66 -9.22 1.97 3.32
N TRP A 67 -9.44 0.98 2.46
CA TRP A 67 -8.99 -0.39 2.70
C TRP A 67 -7.46 -0.49 2.66
N LEU A 68 -6.82 0.15 1.68
CA LEU A 68 -5.35 0.22 1.57
C LEU A 68 -4.74 0.91 2.78
N ALA A 69 -5.34 2.01 3.24
CA ALA A 69 -4.91 2.71 4.45
C ALA A 69 -5.01 1.85 5.71
N GLY A 70 -6.04 1.01 5.84
CA GLY A 70 -6.14 0.02 6.90
C GLY A 70 -5.01 -1.01 6.86
N LEU A 71 -4.70 -1.54 5.66
CA LEU A 71 -3.61 -2.51 5.45
C LEU A 71 -2.24 -1.91 5.76
N THR A 72 -1.99 -0.68 5.34
CA THR A 72 -0.70 -0.01 5.55
C THR A 72 -0.62 0.74 6.87
N LYS A 73 -1.67 0.74 7.69
CA LYS A 73 -1.78 1.56 8.92
C LYS A 73 -1.47 3.05 8.70
N THR A 74 -1.82 3.58 7.53
CA THR A 74 -1.56 4.98 7.16
C THR A 74 -2.84 5.79 7.16
N LYS A 75 -2.74 7.11 7.32
CA LYS A 75 -3.89 8.00 7.12
C LYS A 75 -4.17 8.18 5.62
N THR A 76 -5.43 8.06 5.21
CA THR A 76 -5.88 8.61 3.93
C THR A 76 -5.92 10.13 4.04
N ALA A 77 -5.41 10.84 3.04
CA ALA A 77 -5.75 12.25 2.88
C ALA A 77 -7.25 12.38 2.60
N LYS A 78 -7.87 13.36 3.27
CA LYS A 78 -9.25 13.79 3.00
C LYS A 78 -9.30 14.65 1.76
#